data_AF-A0A967ST35-F1
#
_entry.id   AF-A0A967ST35-F1
#
_cell.length_a   1.000
_cell.length_b   1.000
_cell.length_c   1.000
_cell.angle_alpha   90.00
_cell.angle_beta   90.00
_cell.angle_gamma   90.00
#
_symmetry.space_group_name_H-M   'P 1'
#
loop_
_entity.id
_entity.type
_entity.pdbx_description
1 polymer ?
#
loop_
_entity_poly.entity_id
_entity_poly.type
_entity_poly.pdbx_seq_one_letter_code
_entity_poly.pdbx_strand_id
1 'polypeptide(L)' 'ANEVAPLFPNVTLNLVDVQENDVPEEVFAVPTYVLNGKVIYLGNPTREQLIEKLTAVQSTIPIT' A
#
# COMPACT_ATOMS: atom_id res chain seq x y z
N ALA A 1 3.18 -10.49 1.47
CA ALA A 1 3.16 -10.02 0.07
C ALA A 1 2.69 -11.08 -0.91
N ASN A 2 3.37 -12.25 -0.99
CA ASN A 2 3.14 -13.27 -2.03
C ASN A 2 1.71 -13.84 -2.14
N GLU A 3 0.92 -13.79 -1.06
CA GLU A 3 -0.46 -14.29 -1.08
C GLU A 3 -1.51 -13.21 -1.40
N VAL A 4 -1.16 -11.91 -1.29
CA VAL A 4 -2.08 -10.80 -1.59
C VAL A 4 -1.90 -10.31 -3.02
N ALA A 5 -0.65 -10.28 -3.51
CA ALA A 5 -0.33 -9.81 -4.86
C ALA A 5 -1.14 -10.49 -5.98
N PRO A 6 -1.42 -11.82 -5.96
CA PRO A 6 -2.23 -12.46 -7.00
C PRO A 6 -3.67 -11.92 -7.11
N LEU A 7 -4.21 -11.33 -6.03
CA LEU A 7 -5.56 -10.75 -6.01
C LEU A 7 -5.60 -9.36 -6.66
N PHE A 8 -4.44 -8.71 -6.83
CA PHE A 8 -4.30 -7.34 -7.29
C PHE A 8 -3.24 -7.25 -8.39
N PRO A 9 -3.49 -7.84 -9.57
CA PRO A 9 -2.47 -7.94 -10.63
C PRO A 9 -1.98 -6.59 -11.16
N ASN A 10 -2.77 -5.53 -10.98
CA ASN A 10 -2.42 -4.16 -11.38
C ASN A 10 -1.68 -3.38 -10.28
N VAL A 11 -1.44 -3.97 -9.11
CA VAL A 11 -0.69 -3.35 -8.02
C VAL A 11 0.76 -3.82 -8.08
N THR A 12 1.67 -2.88 -8.30
CA THR A 12 3.11 -3.14 -8.20
C THR A 12 3.56 -2.92 -6.77
N LEU A 13 4.20 -3.92 -6.16
CA LEU A 13 4.76 -3.81 -4.82
C LEU A 13 6.21 -3.32 -4.90
N ASN A 14 6.51 -2.22 -4.22
CA ASN A 14 7.87 -1.76 -3.98
C ASN A 14 8.14 -1.71 -2.47
N LEU A 15 9.18 -2.39 -2.00
CA LEU A 15 9.63 -2.33 -0.62
C LEU A 15 10.75 -1.29 -0.53
N VAL A 16 10.53 -0.26 0.28
CA VAL A 16 11.48 0.85 0.45
C VAL A 16 12.17 0.73 1.79
N ASP A 17 13.50 0.72 1.80
CA ASP A 17 14.28 0.92 3.02
C ASP A 17 14.41 2.42 3.30
N VAL A 18 13.81 2.86 4.41
CA VAL A 18 13.79 4.27 4.80
C VAL A 18 15.15 4.79 5.29
N GLN A 19 16.11 3.92 5.55
CA GLN A 19 17.47 4.32 5.92
C GLN A 19 18.32 4.65 4.69
N GLU A 20 17.94 4.13 3.53
CA GLU A 20 18.70 4.26 2.28
C GLU A 20 18.01 5.16 1.24
N ASN A 21 16.73 5.48 1.45
CA ASN A 21 15.90 6.20 0.49
C ASN A 21 15.12 7.35 1.16
N ASP A 22 14.95 8.44 0.42
CA ASP A 22 14.01 9.48 0.81
C ASP A 22 12.57 8.93 0.77
N VAL A 23 11.80 9.22 1.81
CA VAL A 23 10.38 8.88 1.90
C VAL A 23 9.52 10.14 2.04
N PRO A 24 8.24 10.10 1.63
CA PRO A 24 7.33 11.21 1.87
C PRO A 24 7.26 11.59 3.35
N GLU A 25 7.10 12.88 3.67
CA GLU A 25 6.99 13.36 5.07
C GLU A 25 5.84 12.69 5.85
N GLU A 26 4.82 12.24 5.13
CA GLU A 26 3.66 11.52 5.67
C GLU A 26 4.04 10.13 6.23
N VAL A 27 5.21 9.58 5.85
CA VAL A 27 5.78 8.34 6.36
C VAL A 27 6.62 8.64 7.60
N PHE A 28 5.97 8.68 8.76
CA PHE A 28 6.62 9.00 10.04
C PHE A 28 6.94 7.77 10.91
N ALA A 29 6.52 6.57 10.50
CA ALA A 29 6.75 5.33 11.21
C ALA A 29 6.94 4.15 10.25
N VAL A 30 7.58 3.08 10.71
CA VAL A 30 7.80 1.85 9.95
C VAL A 30 7.16 0.65 10.67
N PRO A 31 6.47 -0.27 9.96
CA PRO A 31 6.14 -0.20 8.53
C PRO A 31 4.99 0.77 8.24
N THR A 32 5.01 1.39 7.05
CA THR A 32 3.90 2.20 6.49
C THR A 32 3.63 1.74 5.07
N TYR A 33 2.35 1.59 4.72
CA TYR A 33 1.92 1.15 3.41
C TYR A 33 1.37 2.34 2.62
N VAL A 34 1.97 2.61 1.47
CA VAL A 34 1.63 3.72 0.59
C VAL A 34 1.15 3.16 -0.76
N LEU A 35 0.06 3.70 -1.29
CA LEU A 35 -0.47 3.36 -2.61
C LEU A 35 -0.66 4.67 -3.40
N ASN A 36 -0.01 4.76 -4.57
CA ASN A 36 -0.05 5.94 -5.44
C ASN A 36 0.26 7.25 -4.69
N GLY A 37 1.27 7.22 -3.82
CA GLY A 37 1.69 8.37 -3.02
C GLY A 37 0.82 8.69 -1.80
N LYS A 38 -0.23 7.90 -1.52
CA LYS A 38 -1.12 8.09 -0.36
C LYS A 38 -0.94 6.99 0.68
N VAL A 39 -0.78 7.36 1.94
CA VAL A 39 -0.77 6.40 3.06
C VAL A 39 -2.12 5.70 3.17
N ILE A 40 -2.13 4.37 3.08
CA ILE A 40 -3.33 3.53 3.21
C ILE A 40 -3.37 2.74 4.53
N TYR A 41 -2.22 2.55 5.17
CA TYR A 41 -2.12 1.86 6.45
C TYR A 41 -0.83 2.24 7.20
N LEU A 42 -0.93 2.39 8.53
CA LEU A 42 0.18 2.61 9.44
C LEU A 42 0.36 1.39 10.35
N GLY A 43 1.59 0.88 10.47
CA GLY A 43 1.87 -0.38 11.15
C GLY A 43 1.70 -1.58 10.21
N ASN A 44 1.68 -2.79 10.80
CA ASN A 44 1.63 -4.03 10.02
C ASN A 44 0.19 -4.58 9.95
N PRO A 45 -0.53 -4.44 8.82
CA PRO A 45 -1.89 -4.92 8.70
C PRO A 45 -1.94 -6.45 8.68
N THR A 46 -3.09 -7.01 9.06
CA THR A 46 -3.42 -8.39 8.67
C THR A 46 -3.69 -8.46 7.16
N ARG A 47 -3.74 -9.67 6.63
CA ARG A 47 -4.08 -9.90 5.22
C ARG A 47 -5.44 -9.32 4.86
N GLU A 48 -6.44 -9.58 5.70
CA GLU A 48 -7.83 -9.17 5.50
C GLU A 48 -7.93 -7.64 5.48
N GLN A 49 -7.25 -6.98 6.41
CA GLN A 49 -7.19 -5.52 6.48
C GLN A 49 -6.52 -4.91 5.24
N LEU A 50 -5.42 -5.51 4.76
CA LEU A 50 -4.74 -5.03 3.56
C LEU A 50 -5.62 -5.19 2.31
N ILE A 51 -6.30 -6.34 2.16
CA ILE A 51 -7.23 -6.61 1.05
C ILE A 51 -8.39 -5.60 1.08
N GLU A 52 -8.98 -5.35 2.25
CA GLU A 52 -10.07 -4.37 2.42
C GLU A 52 -9.64 -2.98 1.93
N LYS A 53 -8.46 -2.50 2.36
CA LYS A 53 -7.93 -1.20 1.95
C LYS A 53 -7.66 -1.11 0.44
N LEU A 54 -7.03 -2.12 -0.14
CA LEU A 54 -6.72 -2.15 -1.58
C LEU A 54 -7.99 -2.24 -2.45
N THR A 55 -9.04 -2.91 -1.97
CA THR A 55 -10.32 -3.01 -2.66
C THR A 55 -11.08 -1.68 -2.63
N ALA A 56 -11.11 -0.98 -1.49
CA ALA A 56 -11.76 0.31 -1.36
C ALA A 56 -11.19 1.38 -2.31
N VAL A 57 -9.88 1.33 -2.60
CA VAL A 57 -9.22 2.28 -3.50
C VAL A 57 -9.49 1.99 -4.99
N GLN A 58 -9.71 0.74 -5.39
CA GLN A 58 -10.08 0.42 -6.79
C GLN A 58 -11.47 0.92 -7.18
N SER A 59 -12.41 0.91 -6.24
CA SER A 59 -13.80 1.33 -6.48
C SER A 59 -13.98 2.84 -6.70
N THR A 60 -12.89 3.62 -6.64
CA THR A 60 -12.93 5.10 -6.79
C THR A 60 -12.32 5.61 -8.10
N ILE A 61 -11.95 4.74 -9.04
CA ILE A 61 -11.54 5.17 -10.39
C ILE A 61 -12.78 5.14 -11.31
N PRO A 62 -13.38 6.29 -11.68
CA PRO A 62 -14.42 6.31 -12.71
C PRO A 62 -13.79 5.90 -14.05
N ILE A 63 -14.37 4.90 -14.69
CA ILE A 63 -14.09 4.57 -16.09
C ILE A 63 -14.57 5.78 -16.90
N THR A 64 -13.64 6.54 -17.48
CA THR A 64 -13.93 7.58 -18.49
C THR A 64 -13.50 7.06 -19.84
#